data_AF-A0A6I4SWW0-F1
#
_entry.id   AF-A0A6I4SWW0-F1
#
_cell.length_a   1.000
_cell.length_b   1.000
_cell.length_c   1.000
_cell.angle_alpha   90.00
_cell.angle_beta   90.00
_cell.angle_gamma   90.00
#
_symmetry.space_group_name_H-M   'P 1'
#
loop_
_entity.id
_entity.type
_entity.pdbx_description
1 polymer ?
#
loop_
_entity_poly.entity_id
_entity_poly.type
_entity_poly.pdbx_seq_one_letter_code
_entity_poly.pdbx_strand_id
1 'polypeptide(L)'
;MAVLSNGFDATISAAAGEDAALLAELRAVFIESLERQVDLLSRARCDGNWAVAAQRLKSLGASFNAPTLVALADLALDSAPGDPTVIRKLSQFAGEIPAS
;
A
#
# COMPACT_ATOMS: atom_id res chain seq x y z
N MET A 1 14.10 5.46 12.21
CA MET A 1 13.48 4.41 13.04
C MET A 1 11.98 4.43 12.80
N ALA A 2 11.44 3.46 12.07
CA ALA A 2 10.01 3.24 11.97
C ALA A 2 9.73 1.75 12.12
N VAL A 3 9.36 1.34 13.34
CA VAL A 3 8.79 0.02 13.61
C VAL A 3 7.30 0.10 13.23
N LEU A 4 7.01 0.10 11.93
CA LEU A 4 5.64 -0.03 11.40
C LEU A 4 5.37 -1.41 10.78
N SER A 5 6.40 -2.27 10.73
CA SER A 5 6.41 -3.44 9.85
C SER A 5 6.07 -4.78 10.52
N ASN A 6 5.74 -4.80 11.82
CA ASN A 6 5.50 -6.06 12.55
C ASN A 6 4.44 -6.96 11.86
N GLY A 7 3.28 -6.40 11.49
CA GLY A 7 2.22 -7.19 10.84
C GLY A 7 2.60 -7.62 9.42
N PHE A 8 3.10 -6.69 8.62
CA PHE A 8 3.48 -6.91 7.24
C PHE A 8 4.63 -7.89 7.07
N ASP A 9 5.74 -7.67 7.78
CA ASP A 9 6.92 -8.54 7.72
C ASP A 9 6.58 -9.95 8.22
N ALA A 10 5.76 -10.07 9.27
CA ALA A 10 5.30 -11.37 9.75
C ALA A 10 4.42 -12.09 8.73
N THR A 11 3.50 -11.40 8.04
CA THR A 11 2.66 -12.01 6.99
C THR A 11 3.50 -12.51 5.82
N ILE A 12 4.46 -11.72 5.33
CA ILE A 12 5.33 -12.15 4.22
C ILE A 12 6.24 -13.29 4.68
N SER A 13 6.87 -13.19 5.86
CA SER A 13 7.73 -14.25 6.39
C SER A 13 6.98 -15.55 6.62
N ALA A 14 5.74 -15.50 7.11
CA ALA A 14 4.91 -16.69 7.28
C ALA A 14 4.52 -17.34 5.94
N ALA A 15 4.32 -16.54 4.89
CA ALA A 15 4.00 -17.05 3.55
C ALA A 15 5.23 -17.65 2.84
N ALA A 16 6.41 -17.05 3.03
CA ALA A 16 7.66 -17.48 2.38
C ALA A 16 8.40 -18.59 3.15
N GLY A 17 8.22 -18.69 4.46
CA GLY A 17 8.98 -19.62 5.30
C GLY A 17 10.47 -19.29 5.31
N GLU A 18 11.31 -20.30 5.05
CA GLU A 18 12.77 -20.18 4.98
C GLU A 18 13.28 -19.78 3.57
N ASP A 19 12.39 -19.62 2.59
CA ASP A 19 12.75 -19.25 1.23
C ASP A 19 12.93 -17.73 1.11
N ALA A 20 14.19 -17.29 1.19
CA ALA A 20 14.56 -15.88 1.05
C ALA A 20 14.26 -15.31 -0.35
N ALA A 21 14.25 -16.13 -1.41
CA ALA A 21 13.92 -15.68 -2.75
C ALA A 21 12.42 -15.41 -2.87
N LEU A 22 11.58 -16.31 -2.35
CA LEU A 22 10.13 -16.12 -2.30
C LEU A 22 9.75 -14.92 -1.42
N LEU A 23 10.44 -14.70 -0.30
CA LEU A 23 10.23 -13.51 0.53
C LEU A 23 10.46 -12.22 -0.25
N ALA A 24 11.57 -12.14 -0.99
CA ALA A 24 11.90 -10.99 -1.82
C ALA A 24 10.88 -10.80 -2.96
N GLU A 25 10.45 -11.89 -3.59
CA GLU A 25 9.44 -11.86 -4.65
C GLU A 25 8.08 -11.34 -4.14
N LEU A 26 7.57 -11.88 -3.03
CA LEU A 26 6.31 -11.44 -2.43
C LEU A 26 6.34 -9.95 -2.04
N ARG A 27 7.47 -9.50 -1.51
CA ARG A 27 7.69 -8.09 -1.18
C ARG A 27 7.69 -7.22 -2.44
N ALA A 28 8.39 -7.64 -3.49
CA ALA A 28 8.43 -6.93 -4.77
C ALA A 28 7.04 -6.81 -5.40
N VAL A 29 6.26 -7.91 -5.43
CA VAL A 29 4.89 -7.93 -5.97
C VAL A 29 3.96 -7.02 -5.16
N PHE A 30 4.11 -6.98 -3.83
CA PHE A 30 3.35 -6.05 -2.99
C PHE A 30 3.66 -4.59 -3.34
N ILE A 31 4.94 -4.22 -3.43
CA ILE A 31 5.39 -2.86 -3.76
C ILE A 31 4.88 -2.46 -5.14
N GLU A 32 5.02 -3.32 -6.15
CA GLU A 32 4.52 -3.05 -7.51
C GLU A 32 3.01 -2.81 -7.52
N SER A 33 2.25 -3.61 -6.77
CA SER A 33 0.80 -3.46 -6.65
C SER A 33 0.42 -2.14 -5.97
N LEU A 34 1.14 -1.78 -4.90
CA LEU A 34 0.95 -0.54 -4.16
C LEU A 34 1.23 0.67 -5.06
N GLU A 35 2.40 0.73 -5.69
CA GLU A 35 2.80 1.83 -6.57
C GLU A 35 1.82 2.02 -7.72
N ARG A 36 1.36 0.92 -8.33
CA ARG A 36 0.35 0.94 -9.39
C ARG A 36 -0.96 1.55 -8.91
N GLN A 37 -1.46 1.20 -7.72
CA GLN A 37 -2.70 1.78 -7.22
C GLN A 37 -2.53 3.25 -6.82
N VAL A 38 -1.37 3.65 -6.29
CA VAL A 38 -1.06 5.06 -5.99
C VAL A 38 -1.01 5.89 -7.27
N ASP A 39 -0.38 5.40 -8.35
CA ASP A 39 -0.40 6.06 -9.65
C ASP A 39 -1.82 6.21 -10.19
N LEU A 40 -2.65 5.15 -10.13
CA LEU A 40 -4.05 5.20 -10.55
C LEU A 40 -4.87 6.21 -9.73
N LEU A 41 -4.71 6.22 -8.41
CA LEU A 41 -5.37 7.17 -7.51
C LEU A 41 -4.97 8.61 -7.87
N SER A 42 -3.68 8.86 -8.10
CA SER A 42 -3.14 10.18 -8.44
C SER A 42 -3.68 10.74 -9.77
N ARG A 43 -4.11 9.85 -10.68
CA ARG A 43 -4.67 10.21 -11.99
C ARG A 43 -6.20 10.22 -12.02
N ALA A 44 -6.86 9.84 -10.92
CA ALA A 44 -8.31 9.80 -10.87
C ALA A 44 -8.90 11.21 -11.00
N ARG A 45 -9.78 11.40 -11.99
CA ARG A 45 -10.43 12.69 -12.30
C ARG A 45 -11.88 12.77 -11.83
N CYS A 46 -12.43 11.66 -11.33
CA CYS A 46 -13.79 11.58 -10.83
C CYS A 46 -13.83 10.73 -9.55
N ASP A 47 -14.87 10.96 -8.75
CA ASP A 47 -15.12 10.29 -7.46
C ASP A 47 -15.10 8.76 -7.58
N GLY A 48 -15.66 8.22 -8.67
CA GLY A 48 -15.70 6.77 -8.90
C GLY A 48 -14.32 6.14 -9.07
N ASN A 49 -13.47 6.70 -9.92
CA ASN A 49 -12.11 6.18 -10.12
C ASN A 49 -11.27 6.31 -8.87
N TRP A 50 -11.46 7.40 -8.12
CA TRP A 50 -10.80 7.65 -6.85
C TRP A 50 -11.19 6.60 -5.81
N ALA A 51 -12.50 6.41 -5.58
CA ALA A 51 -13.01 5.44 -4.62
C ALA A 51 -12.56 4.01 -4.94
N VAL A 52 -12.56 3.63 -6.22
CA VAL A 52 -12.08 2.29 -6.64
C VAL A 52 -10.60 2.10 -6.33
N ALA A 53 -9.74 3.07 -6.67
CA ALA A 53 -8.31 2.98 -6.39
C ALA A 53 -8.03 2.96 -4.88
N ALA A 54 -8.71 3.81 -4.11
CA ALA A 54 -8.60 3.85 -2.65
C ALA A 54 -9.07 2.54 -2.00
N GLN A 55 -10.20 1.96 -2.46
CA GLN A 55 -10.68 0.67 -1.96
C GLN A 55 -9.71 -0.47 -2.28
N ARG A 56 -9.04 -0.44 -3.44
CA ARG A 56 -7.99 -1.41 -3.80
C ARG A 56 -6.77 -1.30 -2.89
N LEU A 57 -6.33 -0.08 -2.57
CA LEU A 57 -5.27 0.16 -1.59
C LEU A 57 -5.68 -0.39 -0.20
N LYS A 58 -6.93 -0.18 0.21
CA LYS A 58 -7.45 -0.68 1.50
C LYS A 58 -7.41 -2.21 1.56
N SER A 59 -7.91 -2.88 0.52
CA SER A 59 -7.90 -4.34 0.44
C SER A 59 -6.47 -4.89 0.40
N LEU A 60 -5.56 -4.26 -0.34
CA LEU A 60 -4.15 -4.64 -0.38
C LEU A 60 -3.51 -4.55 1.02
N GLY A 61 -3.73 -3.44 1.73
CA GLY A 61 -3.24 -3.28 3.10
C GLY A 61 -3.80 -4.32 4.06
N ALA A 62 -5.09 -4.66 3.95
CA ALA A 62 -5.72 -5.66 4.79
C ALA A 62 -5.16 -7.08 4.54
N SER A 63 -4.96 -7.47 3.28
CA SER A 63 -4.43 -8.80 2.91
C SER A 63 -3.02 -9.05 3.46
N PHE A 64 -2.21 -8.01 3.57
CA PHE A 64 -0.84 -8.10 4.07
C PHE A 64 -0.67 -7.56 5.49
N ASN A 65 -1.78 -7.38 6.22
CA ASN A 65 -1.78 -6.92 7.61
C ASN A 65 -0.95 -5.63 7.83
N ALA A 66 -1.11 -4.67 6.91
CA ALA A 66 -0.45 -3.37 6.88
C ALA A 66 -1.43 -2.26 7.31
N PRO A 67 -1.65 -2.05 8.63
CA PRO A 67 -2.68 -1.13 9.13
C PRO A 67 -2.45 0.32 8.72
N THR A 68 -1.19 0.75 8.55
CA THR A 68 -0.87 2.09 8.06
C THR A 68 -1.40 2.32 6.64
N LEU A 69 -1.28 1.33 5.75
CA LEU A 69 -1.82 1.42 4.39
C LEU A 69 -3.35 1.45 4.41
N VAL A 70 -3.98 0.63 5.26
CA VAL A 70 -5.44 0.65 5.46
C VAL A 70 -5.92 2.04 5.90
N ALA A 71 -5.26 2.64 6.89
CA ALA A 71 -5.60 3.97 7.39
C ALA A 71 -5.40 5.08 6.35
N LEU A 72 -4.34 4.99 5.52
CA LEU A 72 -4.12 5.94 4.43
C LEU A 72 -5.17 5.80 3.32
N ALA A 73 -5.60 4.57 3.04
CA ALA A 73 -6.67 4.30 2.09
C ALA A 73 -8.03 4.81 2.60
N ASP A 74 -8.33 4.66 3.89
CA ASP A 74 -9.51 5.26 4.52
C ASP A 74 -9.48 6.79 4.45
N LEU A 75 -8.32 7.40 4.76
CA LEU A 75 -8.14 8.83 4.57
C LEU A 75 -8.40 9.26 3.11
N ALA A 76 -7.98 8.46 2.12
CA ALA A 76 -8.26 8.76 0.72
C ALA A 76 -9.77 8.68 0.43
N LEU A 77 -10.46 7.65 0.92
CA LEU A 77 -11.92 7.51 0.76
C LEU A 77 -12.71 8.69 1.36
N ASP A 78 -12.22 9.25 2.46
CA ASP A 78 -12.82 10.41 3.15
C ASP A 78 -12.40 11.77 2.54
N SER A 79 -11.46 11.77 1.58
CA SER A 79 -10.93 12.98 0.94
C SER A 79 -11.53 13.24 -0.44
N ALA A 80 -11.42 14.49 -0.91
CA ALA A 80 -11.81 14.84 -2.27
C ALA A 80 -10.85 14.19 -3.31
N PRO A 81 -11.34 13.81 -4.49
CA PRO A 81 -10.48 13.28 -5.55
C PRO A 81 -9.35 14.23 -5.91
N GLY A 82 -8.13 13.68 -5.99
CA GLY A 82 -6.93 14.43 -6.30
C GLY A 82 -6.34 15.20 -5.11
N ASP A 83 -6.79 14.96 -3.88
CA ASP A 83 -6.20 15.59 -2.70
C ASP A 83 -4.68 15.31 -2.64
N PRO A 84 -3.84 16.35 -2.79
CA PRO A 84 -2.39 16.17 -2.86
C PRO A 84 -1.78 15.71 -1.52
N THR A 85 -2.47 15.93 -0.40
CA THR A 85 -2.00 15.55 0.92
C THR A 85 -2.00 14.03 1.09
N VAL A 86 -3.11 13.37 0.74
CA VAL A 86 -3.20 11.91 0.88
C VAL A 86 -2.35 11.21 -0.17
N ILE A 87 -2.28 11.73 -1.39
CA ILE A 87 -1.39 11.21 -2.44
C ILE A 87 0.06 11.25 -1.96
N ARG A 88 0.53 12.40 -1.43
CA ARG A 88 1.90 12.52 -0.91
C ARG A 88 2.18 11.53 0.22
N LYS A 89 1.24 11.34 1.15
CA LYS A 89 1.40 10.37 2.26
C LYS A 89 1.51 8.94 1.74
N LEU A 90 0.68 8.56 0.76
CA LEU A 90 0.73 7.24 0.12
C LEU A 90 2.04 7.02 -0.64
N SER A 91 2.51 8.01 -1.40
CA SER A 91 3.81 7.94 -2.09
C SER A 91 4.98 7.85 -1.11
N GLN A 92 4.93 8.59 0.01
CA GLN A 92 5.93 8.49 1.07
C GLN A 92 5.94 7.10 1.69
N PHE A 93 4.77 6.57 2.05
CA PHE A 93 4.64 5.22 2.58
C PHE A 93 5.20 4.16 1.61
N ALA A 94 4.91 4.27 0.31
CA ALA A 94 5.46 3.35 -0.69
C ALA A 94 7.00 3.42 -0.72
N GLY A 95 7.60 4.61 -0.63
CA GLY A 95 9.05 4.79 -0.59
C GLY A 95 9.73 4.37 0.73
N GLU A 96 8.98 4.14 1.80
CA GLU A 96 9.50 3.63 3.07
C GLU A 96 9.72 2.11 3.06
N ILE A 97 9.06 1.39 2.14
CA ILE A 97 9.19 -0.06 2.04
C ILE A 97 10.47 -0.37 1.24
N PRO A 98 11.47 -1.01 1.86
CA PRO A 98 12.69 -1.36 1.15
C PRO A 98 12.36 -2.41 0.08
N ALA A 99 12.95 -2.25 -1.11
CA ALA A 99 12.82 -3.20 -2.21
C ALA A 99 13.60 -4.52 -1.98
N SER A 100 14.52 -4.53 -1.00
CA SER A 100 15.42 -5.65 -0.67
C SER A 100 15.72 -5.69 0.82
#